data_AF-A0A1A8ZKJ1-F1
#
_entry.id   AF-A0A1A8ZKJ1-F1
#
_cell.length_a   1.000
_cell.length_b   1.000
_cell.length_c   1.000
_cell.angle_alpha   90.00
_cell.angle_beta   90.00
_cell.angle_gamma   90.00
#
_symmetry.space_group_name_H-M   'P 1'
#
loop_
_entity.id
_entity.type
_entity.pdbx_description
1 polymer ?
#
loop_
_entity_poly.entity_id
_entity_poly.type
_entity_poly.pdbx_seq_one_letter_code
_entity_poly.pdbx_strand_id
1 'polypeptide(L)'
;MLSHRSALYPAAVAIDIVSLADRPDLAPRLDEDFDGAWPQFMLWDPIASMYYGVAHDLFPEFVFAAVDSTDPGRAVARAYAVPLRWTEAELPDGGWDRVIQRGLINRLTGGSPNIVSAIEICIRPDRRGSGLSALMLAAMREAVAKLGYDTLVAPVRPSGKHTQPDLPMTEYAAQVRDDGLPVDPWLRVHVRAGGRIERVATRSMTISGTLADWRSWTGLPFDTSGPVHVPGALVPVHCDVTHDHAVYVEPNVWVRHRL
;
A
#
# COMPACT_ATOMS: atom_id res chain seq x y z
N MET A 1 52.81 5.47 24.07
CA MET A 1 51.57 6.27 24.02
C MET A 1 50.99 6.20 22.60
N LEU A 2 50.44 5.04 22.22
CA LEU A 2 49.75 4.87 20.94
C LEU A 2 48.33 4.41 21.24
N SER A 3 47.42 5.37 21.18
CA SER A 3 45.99 5.19 21.37
C SER A 3 45.39 4.55 20.12
N HIS A 4 45.00 3.28 20.23
CA HIS A 4 44.13 2.64 19.27
C HIS A 4 42.72 3.23 19.43
N ARG A 5 42.35 4.14 18.52
CA ARG A 5 40.95 4.52 18.31
C ARG A 5 40.23 3.33 17.67
N SER A 6 39.44 2.64 18.47
CA SER A 6 38.45 1.68 17.98
C SER A 6 37.44 2.45 17.12
N ALA A 7 37.37 2.12 15.83
CA ALA A 7 36.33 2.62 14.95
C ALA A 7 35.01 2.00 15.40
N LEU A 8 34.17 2.81 16.05
CA LEU A 8 32.79 2.46 16.34
C LEU A 8 32.05 2.35 15.00
N TYR A 9 31.85 1.13 14.52
CA TYR A 9 30.82 0.86 13.53
C TYR A 9 29.47 1.21 14.16
N PRO A 10 28.57 1.94 13.48
CA PRO A 10 27.22 2.12 13.98
C PRO A 10 26.60 0.74 14.14
N ALA A 11 26.10 0.43 15.34
CA ALA A 11 25.35 -0.79 15.56
C ALA A 11 24.20 -0.86 14.56
N ALA A 12 24.00 -2.01 13.92
CA ALA A 12 22.85 -2.23 13.07
C ALA A 12 21.59 -1.94 13.90
N VAL A 13 20.83 -0.94 13.47
CA VAL A 13 19.58 -0.56 14.12
C VAL A 13 18.64 -1.77 14.10
N ALA A 14 18.28 -2.29 15.27
CA ALA A 14 17.30 -3.36 15.35
C ALA A 14 15.91 -2.78 15.11
N ILE A 15 15.18 -3.37 14.15
CA ILE A 15 13.83 -2.97 13.79
C ILE A 15 12.89 -4.04 14.35
N ASP A 16 12.03 -3.63 15.27
CA ASP A 16 11.00 -4.51 15.82
C ASP A 16 9.71 -4.29 15.05
N ILE A 17 9.15 -5.36 14.48
CA ILE A 17 7.88 -5.33 13.76
C ILE A 17 6.83 -6.06 14.60
N VAL A 18 5.79 -5.34 14.99
CA VAL A 18 4.75 -5.81 15.92
C VAL A 18 3.35 -5.51 15.36
N SER A 19 2.36 -6.29 15.78
CA SER A 19 0.96 -5.98 15.49
C SER A 19 0.39 -4.98 16.50
N LEU A 20 -0.68 -4.27 16.15
CA LEU A 20 -1.43 -3.45 17.12
C LEU A 20 -2.19 -4.31 18.14
N ALA A 21 -2.44 -5.59 17.87
CA ALA A 21 -2.96 -6.50 18.88
C ALA A 21 -1.96 -6.73 20.03
N ASP A 22 -0.65 -6.75 19.71
CA ASP A 22 0.42 -6.91 20.71
C ASP A 22 0.83 -5.57 21.35
N ARG A 23 0.79 -4.48 20.57
CA ARG A 23 1.22 -3.13 20.98
C ARG A 23 0.19 -2.06 20.60
N PRO A 24 -0.99 -2.05 21.25
CA PRO A 24 -2.07 -1.11 20.93
C PRO A 24 -1.69 0.35 21.21
N ASP A 25 -0.69 0.59 22.07
CA ASP A 25 -0.15 1.91 22.37
C ASP A 25 0.51 2.60 21.17
N LEU A 26 0.86 1.84 20.12
CA LEU A 26 1.44 2.36 18.89
C LEU A 26 0.40 2.93 17.90
N ALA A 27 -0.91 2.72 18.13
CA ALA A 27 -1.95 3.16 17.21
C ALA A 27 -1.86 4.66 16.83
N PRO A 28 -1.73 5.62 17.77
CA PRO A 28 -1.63 7.04 17.41
C PRO A 28 -0.40 7.37 16.56
N ARG A 29 0.69 6.61 16.73
CA ARG A 29 1.95 6.83 15.99
C ARG A 29 1.83 6.46 14.51
N LEU A 30 0.88 5.57 14.17
CA LEU A 30 0.66 5.20 12.78
C LEU A 30 0.01 6.32 11.97
N ASP A 31 -0.67 7.26 12.62
CA ASP A 31 -1.38 8.36 11.96
C ASP A 31 -0.52 9.61 11.83
N GLU A 32 0.34 9.89 12.83
CA GLU A 32 1.10 11.15 12.93
C GLU A 32 2.46 11.13 12.22
N ASP A 33 3.13 9.97 12.14
CA ASP A 33 4.55 9.92 11.74
C ASP A 33 4.78 9.85 10.21
N PHE A 34 3.73 9.86 9.38
CA PHE A 34 3.80 9.50 7.95
C PHE A 34 3.48 10.64 6.98
N ASP A 35 3.54 11.89 7.44
CA ASP A 35 3.37 13.06 6.59
C ASP A 35 4.26 13.03 5.33
N GLY A 36 3.66 13.36 4.19
CA GLY A 36 4.34 13.34 2.89
C GLY A 36 4.63 11.95 2.33
N ALA A 37 4.13 10.88 2.96
CA ALA A 37 4.29 9.54 2.41
C ALA A 37 3.50 9.32 1.11
N TRP A 38 2.36 10.00 0.97
CA TRP A 38 1.42 9.88 -0.14
C TRP A 38 1.20 11.23 -0.83
N PRO A 39 0.97 11.25 -2.17
CA PRO A 39 0.47 12.44 -2.85
C PRO A 39 -0.86 12.89 -2.25
N GLN A 40 -1.08 14.20 -2.13
CA GLN A 40 -2.24 14.76 -1.42
C GLN A 40 -3.58 14.25 -1.94
N PHE A 41 -3.74 14.09 -3.26
CA PHE A 41 -4.98 13.59 -3.85
C PHE A 41 -5.33 12.15 -3.41
N MET A 42 -4.33 11.32 -3.08
CA MET A 42 -4.54 9.94 -2.61
C MET A 42 -5.21 9.87 -1.24
N LEU A 43 -5.17 10.96 -0.45
CA LEU A 43 -5.80 11.03 0.87
C LEU A 43 -7.34 11.15 0.79
N TRP A 44 -7.90 11.34 -0.41
CA TRP A 44 -9.32 11.61 -0.63
C TRP A 44 -10.09 10.42 -1.23
N ASP A 45 -9.53 9.21 -1.18
CA ASP A 45 -10.29 8.00 -1.45
C ASP A 45 -11.31 7.74 -0.32
N PRO A 46 -12.62 7.68 -0.61
CA PRO A 46 -13.64 7.42 0.41
C PRO A 46 -13.50 6.03 1.05
N ILE A 47 -13.00 5.02 0.32
CA ILE A 47 -12.83 3.67 0.89
C ILE A 47 -11.68 3.67 1.90
N ALA A 48 -10.58 4.36 1.60
CA ALA A 48 -9.48 4.56 2.53
C ALA A 48 -9.90 5.26 3.82
N SER A 49 -10.67 6.36 3.72
CA SER A 49 -11.16 7.07 4.90
C SER A 49 -11.97 6.15 5.82
N MET A 50 -12.87 5.33 5.26
CA MET A 50 -13.63 4.36 6.04
C MET A 50 -12.74 3.28 6.68
N TYR A 51 -11.81 2.71 5.92
CA TYR A 51 -10.98 1.61 6.40
C TYR A 51 -10.03 2.05 7.51
N TYR A 52 -9.24 3.11 7.30
CA TYR A 52 -8.28 3.56 8.29
C TYR A 52 -8.96 4.06 9.57
N GLY A 53 -10.17 4.61 9.48
CA GLY A 53 -10.96 5.02 10.64
C GLY A 53 -11.45 3.88 11.54
N VAL A 54 -11.37 2.62 11.11
CA VAL A 54 -11.84 1.45 11.88
C VAL A 54 -10.82 0.31 11.97
N ALA A 55 -9.71 0.38 11.24
CA ALA A 55 -8.79 -0.75 11.08
C ALA A 55 -8.11 -1.15 12.40
N HIS A 56 -7.75 -0.18 13.24
CA HIS A 56 -7.11 -0.44 14.54
C HIS A 56 -8.03 -1.21 15.49
N ASP A 57 -9.35 -0.95 15.45
CA ASP A 57 -10.33 -1.61 16.32
C ASP A 57 -10.80 -2.95 15.74
N LEU A 58 -11.03 -3.01 14.43
CA LEU A 58 -11.63 -4.19 13.79
C LEU A 58 -10.63 -5.27 13.41
N PHE A 59 -9.37 -4.88 13.14
CA PHE A 59 -8.32 -5.74 12.61
C PHE A 59 -6.93 -5.51 13.25
N PRO A 60 -6.79 -5.35 14.58
CA PRO A 60 -5.51 -5.04 15.22
C PRO A 60 -4.41 -6.09 14.94
N GLU A 61 -4.77 -7.36 14.69
CA GLU A 61 -3.86 -8.45 14.32
C GLU A 61 -3.27 -8.29 12.91
N PHE A 62 -3.86 -7.42 12.09
CA PHE A 62 -3.50 -7.16 10.68
C PHE A 62 -2.99 -5.74 10.45
N VAL A 63 -2.77 -4.97 11.52
CA VAL A 63 -2.12 -3.66 11.48
C VAL A 63 -0.77 -3.78 12.16
N PHE A 64 0.29 -3.40 11.45
CA PHE A 64 1.66 -3.59 11.88
C PHE A 64 2.41 -2.27 11.97
N ALA A 65 3.25 -2.14 13.01
CA ALA A 65 4.20 -1.06 13.19
C ALA A 65 5.62 -1.64 13.14
N ALA A 66 6.51 -0.99 12.40
CA ALA A 66 7.94 -1.13 12.62
C ALA A 66 8.42 0.02 13.50
N VAL A 67 9.06 -0.30 14.61
CA VAL A 67 9.70 0.67 15.49
C VAL A 67 11.21 0.48 15.48
N ASP A 68 11.92 1.59 15.59
CA ASP A 68 13.35 1.60 15.81
C ASP A 68 13.62 1.25 17.27
N SER A 69 14.42 0.23 17.57
CA SER A 69 14.67 -0.16 18.97
C SER A 69 15.37 0.95 19.78
N THR A 70 16.01 1.92 19.11
CA THR A 70 16.61 3.09 19.74
C THR A 70 15.62 4.23 19.99
N ASP A 71 14.46 4.21 19.31
CA ASP A 71 13.34 5.15 19.49
C ASP A 71 12.01 4.38 19.41
N PRO A 72 11.68 3.57 20.42
CA PRO A 72 10.55 2.64 20.38
C PRO A 72 9.19 3.36 20.42
N GLY A 73 9.19 4.67 20.66
CA GLY A 73 8.01 5.52 20.61
C GLY A 73 7.64 5.97 19.20
N ARG A 74 8.49 5.72 18.18
CA ARG A 74 8.29 6.28 16.85
C ARG A 74 8.26 5.21 15.78
N ALA A 75 7.16 5.16 15.04
CA ALA A 75 7.03 4.23 13.92
C ALA A 75 7.89 4.70 12.74
N VAL A 76 8.64 3.78 12.14
CA VAL A 76 9.45 4.02 10.92
C VAL A 76 8.81 3.41 9.68
N ALA A 77 7.89 2.46 9.87
CA ALA A 77 7.04 1.91 8.84
C ALA A 77 5.71 1.44 9.46
N ARG A 78 4.67 1.42 8.64
CA ARG A 78 3.36 0.87 8.98
C ARG A 78 2.90 -0.06 7.87
N ALA A 79 2.07 -1.03 8.22
CA ALA A 79 1.43 -1.87 7.24
C ALA A 79 0.03 -2.28 7.67
N TYR A 80 -0.86 -2.41 6.70
CA TYR A 80 -2.25 -2.74 6.91
C TYR A 80 -2.63 -3.92 6.02
N ALA A 81 -3.45 -4.81 6.56
CA ALA A 81 -4.05 -5.90 5.82
C ALA A 81 -5.51 -6.10 6.26
N VAL A 82 -6.29 -6.75 5.40
CA VAL A 82 -7.70 -7.04 5.67
C VAL A 82 -7.97 -8.52 5.37
N PRO A 83 -8.48 -9.29 6.37
CA PRO A 83 -8.94 -10.65 6.11
C PRO A 83 -10.28 -10.59 5.38
N LEU A 84 -10.47 -11.47 4.40
CA LEU A 84 -11.71 -11.56 3.64
C LEU A 84 -12.03 -13.00 3.23
N ARG A 85 -13.30 -13.23 2.95
CA ARG A 85 -13.76 -14.46 2.32
C ARG A 85 -13.86 -14.26 0.80
N TRP A 86 -13.05 -15.01 0.07
CA TRP A 86 -13.01 -15.04 -1.39
C TRP A 86 -12.98 -16.48 -1.90
N THR A 87 -13.94 -16.84 -2.73
CA THR A 87 -14.05 -18.20 -3.31
C THR A 87 -14.19 -18.20 -4.83
N GLU A 88 -14.28 -17.02 -5.41
CA GLU A 88 -14.26 -16.78 -6.83
C GLU A 88 -12.86 -17.09 -7.38
N ALA A 89 -12.79 -17.63 -8.60
CA ALA A 89 -11.52 -18.05 -9.21
C ALA A 89 -10.55 -16.88 -9.43
N GLU A 90 -11.11 -15.70 -9.71
CA GLU A 90 -10.36 -14.49 -10.02
C GLU A 90 -10.50 -13.45 -8.92
N LEU A 91 -9.41 -12.73 -8.62
CA LEU A 91 -9.46 -11.52 -7.79
C LEU A 91 -10.03 -10.37 -8.61
N PRO A 92 -10.79 -9.45 -7.98
CA PRO A 92 -11.65 -8.53 -8.69
C PRO A 92 -10.90 -7.39 -9.37
N ASP A 93 -11.47 -6.84 -10.45
CA ASP A 93 -11.01 -5.59 -11.05
C ASP A 93 -11.01 -4.39 -10.10
N GLY A 94 -11.92 -4.44 -9.13
CA GLY A 94 -12.06 -3.44 -8.07
C GLY A 94 -10.94 -3.46 -7.03
N GLY A 95 -9.94 -4.34 -7.18
CA GLY A 95 -8.66 -4.21 -6.48
C GLY A 95 -8.76 -3.95 -4.98
N TRP A 96 -8.05 -2.90 -4.57
CA TRP A 96 -7.90 -2.38 -3.21
C TRP A 96 -9.24 -2.02 -2.57
N ASP A 97 -10.08 -1.22 -3.25
CA ASP A 97 -11.40 -0.80 -2.76
C ASP A 97 -12.28 -2.03 -2.48
N ARG A 98 -12.27 -2.99 -3.40
CA ARG A 98 -13.15 -4.16 -3.35
C ARG A 98 -12.79 -5.11 -2.21
N VAL A 99 -11.50 -5.32 -1.94
CA VAL A 99 -11.09 -6.22 -0.85
C VAL A 99 -11.37 -5.62 0.53
N ILE A 100 -11.22 -4.31 0.69
CA ILE A 100 -11.62 -3.61 1.91
C ILE A 100 -13.13 -3.70 2.11
N GLN A 101 -13.92 -3.35 1.08
CA GLN A 101 -15.37 -3.44 1.14
C GLN A 101 -15.83 -4.85 1.53
N ARG A 102 -15.27 -5.88 0.87
CA ARG A 102 -15.61 -7.28 1.15
C ARG A 102 -15.18 -7.70 2.56
N GLY A 103 -13.97 -7.34 2.99
CA GLY A 103 -13.46 -7.65 4.32
C GLY A 103 -14.28 -7.05 5.44
N LEU A 104 -14.64 -5.77 5.33
CA LEU A 104 -15.52 -5.08 6.28
C LEU A 104 -16.92 -5.71 6.33
N ILE A 105 -17.53 -5.99 5.17
CA ILE A 105 -18.83 -6.68 5.12
C ILE A 105 -18.73 -8.06 5.78
N ASN A 106 -17.68 -8.84 5.49
CA ASN A 106 -17.49 -10.16 6.11
C ASN A 106 -17.35 -10.04 7.64
N ARG A 107 -16.59 -9.06 8.13
CA ARG A 107 -16.45 -8.79 9.57
C ARG A 107 -17.79 -8.48 10.23
N LEU A 108 -18.58 -7.60 9.63
CA LEU A 108 -19.89 -7.16 10.16
C LEU A 108 -20.97 -8.24 10.10
N THR A 109 -20.88 -9.15 9.12
CA THR A 109 -21.87 -10.22 8.91
C THR A 109 -21.44 -11.58 9.47
N GLY A 110 -20.28 -11.65 10.12
CA GLY A 110 -19.75 -12.89 10.71
C GLY A 110 -19.25 -13.91 9.66
N GLY A 111 -18.91 -13.47 8.45
CA GLY A 111 -18.35 -14.33 7.42
C GLY A 111 -16.93 -14.77 7.75
N SER A 112 -16.65 -16.08 7.67
CA SER A 112 -15.32 -16.65 7.93
C SER A 112 -14.33 -16.34 6.80
N PRO A 113 -13.27 -15.54 7.04
CA PRO A 113 -12.25 -15.26 6.04
C PRO A 113 -11.44 -16.50 5.69
N ASN A 114 -10.95 -16.58 4.45
CA ASN A 114 -10.08 -17.68 3.98
C ASN A 114 -8.80 -17.20 3.31
N ILE A 115 -8.69 -15.89 3.02
CA ILE A 115 -7.47 -15.25 2.53
C ILE A 115 -7.29 -13.91 3.24
N VAL A 116 -6.10 -13.33 3.14
CA VAL A 116 -5.82 -11.96 3.60
C VAL A 116 -5.34 -11.13 2.42
N SER A 117 -5.78 -9.88 2.35
CA SER A 117 -5.22 -8.91 1.40
C SER A 117 -4.29 -7.93 2.13
N ALA A 118 -3.04 -7.82 1.70
CA ALA A 118 -2.16 -6.72 2.06
C ALA A 118 -2.66 -5.44 1.37
N ILE A 119 -2.91 -4.39 2.15
CA ILE A 119 -3.55 -3.14 1.72
C ILE A 119 -2.54 -2.00 1.66
N GLU A 120 -1.62 -1.94 2.61
CA GLU A 120 -0.59 -0.90 2.66
C GLU A 120 0.71 -1.48 3.22
N ILE A 121 1.84 -1.08 2.64
CA ILE A 121 3.13 -1.01 3.34
C ILE A 121 3.67 0.38 3.07
N CYS A 122 3.75 1.20 4.12
CA CYS A 122 4.19 2.57 4.03
C CYS A 122 5.46 2.75 4.86
N ILE A 123 6.50 3.28 4.21
CA ILE A 123 7.78 3.60 4.85
C ILE A 123 7.86 5.10 5.01
N ARG A 124 8.22 5.54 6.22
CA ARG A 124 8.43 6.95 6.52
C ARG A 124 9.42 7.58 5.54
N PRO A 125 9.18 8.78 4.99
CA PRO A 125 9.99 9.32 3.91
C PRO A 125 11.51 9.36 4.17
N ASP A 126 11.92 9.71 5.40
CA ASP A 126 13.32 9.77 5.86
C ASP A 126 13.98 8.39 6.06
N ARG A 127 13.22 7.29 5.97
CA ARG A 127 13.69 5.91 6.13
C ARG A 127 13.61 5.08 4.85
N ARG A 128 13.22 5.68 3.72
CA ARG A 128 13.14 5.01 2.42
C ARG A 128 14.52 4.57 1.92
N GLY A 129 14.56 3.55 1.06
CA GLY A 129 15.80 3.01 0.49
C GLY A 129 16.63 2.11 1.42
N SER A 130 16.15 1.86 2.65
CA SER A 130 16.83 1.05 3.69
C SER A 130 16.50 -0.45 3.64
N GLY A 131 15.64 -0.89 2.71
CA GLY A 131 15.16 -2.28 2.64
C GLY A 131 13.98 -2.60 3.56
N LEU A 132 13.49 -1.64 4.35
CA LEU A 132 12.37 -1.83 5.30
C LEU A 132 11.11 -2.40 4.65
N SER A 133 10.80 -2.08 3.40
CA SER A 133 9.59 -2.58 2.74
C SER A 133 9.62 -4.11 2.52
N ALA A 134 10.79 -4.69 2.26
CA ALA A 134 10.96 -6.13 2.18
C ALA A 134 10.82 -6.80 3.55
N LEU A 135 11.34 -6.16 4.60
CA LEU A 135 11.20 -6.64 5.99
C LEU A 135 9.74 -6.61 6.44
N MET A 136 9.02 -5.51 6.17
CA MET A 136 7.58 -5.39 6.46
C MET A 136 6.76 -6.45 5.72
N LEU A 137 7.04 -6.70 4.44
CA LEU A 137 6.34 -7.72 3.68
C LEU A 137 6.61 -9.12 4.23
N ALA A 138 7.86 -9.43 4.60
CA ALA A 138 8.22 -10.72 5.19
C ALA A 138 7.51 -10.93 6.54
N ALA A 139 7.53 -9.93 7.43
CA ALA A 139 6.87 -9.97 8.72
C ALA A 139 5.36 -10.15 8.60
N MET A 140 4.71 -9.41 7.68
CA MET A 140 3.28 -9.56 7.42
C MET A 140 2.95 -10.98 6.93
N ARG A 141 3.71 -11.53 5.98
CA ARG A 141 3.51 -12.90 5.49
C ARG A 141 3.61 -13.92 6.62
N GLU A 142 4.62 -13.80 7.48
CA GLU A 142 4.82 -14.67 8.62
C GLU A 142 3.68 -14.55 9.65
N ALA A 143 3.27 -13.33 9.99
CA ALA A 143 2.16 -13.09 10.92
C ALA A 143 0.85 -13.67 10.40
N VAL A 144 0.54 -13.45 9.13
CA VAL A 144 -0.67 -13.99 8.49
C VAL A 144 -0.63 -15.54 8.46
N ALA A 145 0.53 -16.14 8.21
CA ALA A 145 0.71 -17.60 8.28
C ALA A 145 0.46 -18.15 9.69
N LYS A 146 0.98 -17.47 10.72
CA LYS A 146 0.77 -17.85 12.14
C LYS A 146 -0.70 -17.78 12.57
N LEU A 147 -1.49 -16.91 11.94
CA LEU A 147 -2.94 -16.83 12.13
C LEU A 147 -3.72 -17.93 11.39
N GLY A 148 -3.04 -18.85 10.70
CA GLY A 148 -3.64 -20.02 10.05
C GLY A 148 -4.07 -19.79 8.60
N TYR A 149 -3.76 -18.63 8.00
CA TYR A 149 -4.01 -18.40 6.58
C TYR A 149 -2.87 -18.94 5.73
N ASP A 150 -3.21 -19.47 4.57
CA ASP A 150 -2.24 -20.06 3.64
C ASP A 150 -2.01 -19.18 2.39
N THR A 151 -2.69 -18.04 2.33
CA THR A 151 -2.77 -17.18 1.15
C THR A 151 -2.84 -15.71 1.54
N LEU A 152 -1.89 -14.94 1.02
CA LEU A 152 -1.90 -13.47 1.04
C LEU A 152 -1.99 -12.96 -0.40
N VAL A 153 -2.89 -12.01 -0.66
CA VAL A 153 -2.97 -11.30 -1.94
C VAL A 153 -2.64 -9.83 -1.73
N ALA A 154 -2.17 -9.13 -2.76
CA ALA A 154 -1.86 -7.71 -2.69
C ALA A 154 -2.28 -7.04 -4.00
N PRO A 155 -3.15 -6.01 -3.99
CA PRO A 155 -3.34 -5.13 -5.14
C PRO A 155 -2.20 -4.11 -5.09
N VAL A 156 -1.09 -4.46 -5.74
CA VAL A 156 0.15 -3.69 -5.66
C VAL A 156 0.03 -2.44 -6.53
N ARG A 157 0.15 -1.26 -5.90
CA ARG A 157 0.39 0.01 -6.58
C ARG A 157 1.86 0.11 -7.01
N PRO A 158 2.22 -0.08 -8.29
CA PRO A 158 3.63 -0.12 -8.70
C PRO A 158 4.29 1.26 -8.52
N SER A 159 5.42 1.32 -7.83
CA SER A 159 6.00 2.59 -7.39
C SER A 159 6.59 3.42 -8.54
N GLY A 160 7.00 2.80 -9.63
CA GLY A 160 7.57 3.47 -10.80
C GLY A 160 6.54 3.90 -11.86
N LYS A 161 5.29 3.43 -11.79
CA LYS A 161 4.31 3.58 -12.89
C LYS A 161 3.98 5.05 -13.20
N HIS A 162 4.01 5.92 -12.20
CA HIS A 162 3.77 7.36 -12.36
C HIS A 162 4.73 8.06 -13.34
N THR A 163 5.89 7.44 -13.65
CA THR A 163 6.84 7.96 -14.65
C THR A 163 6.43 7.67 -16.10
N GLN A 164 5.48 6.75 -16.30
CA GLN A 164 4.95 6.35 -17.60
C GLN A 164 3.42 6.29 -17.54
N PRO A 165 2.72 7.40 -17.24
CA PRO A 165 1.28 7.41 -16.95
C PRO A 165 0.43 6.94 -18.14
N ASP A 166 0.87 7.21 -19.37
CA ASP A 166 0.15 6.85 -20.60
C ASP A 166 0.34 5.38 -21.02
N LEU A 167 1.36 4.69 -20.50
CA LEU A 167 1.56 3.28 -20.78
C LEU A 167 0.46 2.45 -20.08
N PRO A 168 -0.26 1.57 -20.78
CA PRO A 168 -1.24 0.70 -20.14
C PRO A 168 -0.63 -0.12 -18.99
N MET A 169 -1.35 -0.27 -17.88
CA MET A 169 -0.82 -0.99 -16.71
C MET A 169 -0.46 -2.45 -17.03
N THR A 170 -1.19 -3.10 -17.93
CA THR A 170 -0.89 -4.47 -18.40
C THR A 170 0.48 -4.56 -19.06
N GLU A 171 0.81 -3.59 -19.91
CA GLU A 171 2.11 -3.52 -20.59
C GLU A 171 3.21 -3.13 -19.61
N TYR A 172 2.97 -2.14 -18.74
CA TYR A 172 3.92 -1.74 -17.70
C TYR A 172 4.29 -2.90 -16.76
N ALA A 173 3.29 -3.63 -16.25
CA ALA A 173 3.51 -4.72 -15.30
C ALA A 173 4.20 -5.94 -15.94
N ALA A 174 4.14 -6.08 -17.27
CA ALA A 174 4.81 -7.13 -18.02
C ALA A 174 6.30 -6.83 -18.30
N GLN A 175 6.77 -5.59 -18.05
CA GLN A 175 8.16 -5.23 -18.27
C GLN A 175 9.08 -5.96 -17.28
N VAL A 176 10.03 -6.73 -17.82
CA VAL A 176 11.04 -7.46 -17.05
C VAL A 176 12.44 -7.01 -17.42
N ARG A 177 13.37 -7.17 -16.48
CA ARG A 177 14.80 -6.97 -16.67
C ARG A 177 15.44 -8.25 -17.25
N ASP A 178 16.72 -8.16 -17.62
CA ASP A 178 17.51 -9.31 -18.11
C ASP A 178 17.59 -10.48 -17.12
N ASP A 179 17.43 -10.20 -15.81
CA ASP A 179 17.39 -11.22 -14.75
C ASP A 179 16.00 -11.87 -14.57
N GLY A 180 15.04 -11.55 -15.44
CA GLY A 180 13.67 -12.08 -15.42
C GLY A 180 12.76 -11.48 -14.34
N LEU A 181 13.25 -10.53 -13.55
CA LEU A 181 12.45 -9.85 -12.52
C LEU A 181 11.75 -8.60 -13.07
N PRO A 182 10.61 -8.16 -12.48
CA PRO A 182 9.95 -6.94 -12.89
C PRO A 182 10.88 -5.72 -12.90
N VAL A 183 10.69 -4.83 -13.88
CA VAL A 183 11.35 -3.51 -13.92
C VAL A 183 10.90 -2.65 -12.74
N ASP A 184 9.61 -2.66 -12.41
CA ASP A 184 9.07 -1.92 -11.27
C ASP A 184 9.70 -2.39 -9.94
N PRO A 185 10.25 -1.47 -9.13
CA PRO A 185 10.92 -1.84 -7.88
C PRO A 185 10.01 -2.54 -6.87
N TRP A 186 8.75 -2.13 -6.79
CA TRP A 186 7.84 -2.66 -5.77
C TRP A 186 7.28 -4.02 -6.17
N LEU A 187 6.90 -4.20 -7.43
CA LEU A 187 6.57 -5.54 -7.97
C LEU A 187 7.74 -6.51 -7.80
N ARG A 188 8.97 -6.05 -8.04
CA ARG A 188 10.17 -6.87 -7.85
C ARG A 188 10.39 -7.32 -6.40
N VAL A 189 10.05 -6.49 -5.41
CA VAL A 189 10.11 -6.92 -3.99
C VAL A 189 9.12 -8.06 -3.74
N HIS A 190 7.88 -7.95 -4.22
CA HIS A 190 6.91 -9.03 -4.07
C HIS A 190 7.32 -10.31 -4.79
N VAL A 191 7.81 -10.24 -6.04
CA VAL A 191 8.26 -11.42 -6.78
C VAL A 191 9.45 -12.09 -6.10
N ARG A 192 10.42 -11.32 -5.58
CA ARG A 192 11.54 -11.86 -4.79
C ARG A 192 11.10 -12.55 -3.51
N ALA A 193 9.98 -12.13 -2.91
CA ALA A 193 9.37 -12.76 -1.75
C ALA A 193 8.55 -14.02 -2.09
N GLY A 194 8.57 -14.49 -3.35
CA GLY A 194 7.82 -15.66 -3.83
C GLY A 194 6.41 -15.32 -4.34
N GLY A 195 6.09 -14.04 -4.50
CA GLY A 195 4.81 -13.59 -5.04
C GLY A 195 4.67 -13.85 -6.54
N ARG A 196 3.48 -14.28 -6.97
CA ARG A 196 3.10 -14.45 -8.37
C ARG A 196 2.17 -13.32 -8.80
N ILE A 197 2.57 -12.57 -9.84
CA ILE A 197 1.70 -11.60 -10.49
C ILE A 197 0.56 -12.35 -11.20
N GLU A 198 -0.70 -12.01 -10.92
CA GLU A 198 -1.87 -12.68 -11.50
C GLU A 198 -2.47 -11.89 -12.67
N ARG A 199 -2.87 -10.64 -12.42
CA ARG A 199 -3.54 -9.77 -13.40
C ARG A 199 -3.53 -8.32 -12.92
N VAL A 200 -3.97 -7.40 -13.77
CA VAL A 200 -4.24 -6.02 -13.38
C VAL A 200 -5.64 -5.90 -12.78
N ALA A 201 -5.76 -5.23 -11.62
CA ALA A 201 -7.01 -4.70 -11.12
C ALA A 201 -7.25 -3.34 -11.79
N THR A 202 -8.12 -3.29 -12.79
CA THR A 202 -8.25 -2.11 -13.68
C THR A 202 -8.83 -0.87 -13.00
N ARG A 203 -9.54 -1.04 -11.87
CA ARG A 203 -10.19 0.03 -11.11
C ARG A 203 -10.00 -0.19 -9.61
N SER A 204 -8.74 -0.33 -9.21
CA SER A 204 -8.35 -0.72 -7.86
C SER A 204 -8.71 0.32 -6.80
N MET A 205 -8.52 1.60 -7.10
CA MET A 205 -8.94 2.72 -6.27
C MET A 205 -9.66 3.75 -7.15
N THR A 206 -10.72 4.37 -6.64
CA THR A 206 -11.43 5.46 -7.34
C THR A 206 -11.52 6.69 -6.46
N ILE A 207 -10.89 7.79 -6.91
CA ILE A 207 -10.94 9.08 -6.23
C ILE A 207 -11.74 10.04 -7.10
N SER A 208 -12.80 10.60 -6.55
CA SER A 208 -13.68 11.57 -7.21
C SER A 208 -13.78 12.84 -6.37
N GLY A 209 -13.91 13.98 -7.03
CA GLY A 209 -14.08 15.28 -6.37
C GLY A 209 -14.57 16.32 -7.36
N THR A 210 -15.01 17.47 -6.83
CA THR A 210 -15.31 18.64 -7.66
C THR A 210 -14.03 19.20 -8.28
N LEU A 211 -14.14 20.06 -9.30
CA LEU A 211 -12.94 20.70 -9.85
C LEU A 211 -12.24 21.59 -8.80
N ALA A 212 -13.00 22.19 -7.89
CA ALA A 212 -12.44 22.96 -6.78
C ALA A 212 -11.60 22.06 -5.85
N ASP A 213 -12.11 20.87 -5.52
CA ASP A 213 -11.38 19.88 -4.73
C ASP A 213 -10.06 19.50 -5.42
N TRP A 214 -10.12 19.10 -6.70
CA TRP A 214 -8.93 18.70 -7.45
C TRP A 214 -7.88 19.81 -7.59
N ARG A 215 -8.31 21.06 -7.80
CA ARG A 215 -7.42 22.24 -7.75
C ARG A 215 -6.74 22.36 -6.39
N SER A 216 -7.50 22.19 -5.30
CA SER A 216 -6.94 22.25 -3.94
C SER A 216 -5.94 21.13 -3.64
N TRP A 217 -6.20 19.91 -4.15
CA TRP A 217 -5.37 18.74 -3.87
C TRP A 217 -4.09 18.72 -4.70
N THR A 218 -4.10 19.30 -5.89
CA THR A 218 -3.01 19.13 -6.87
C THR A 218 -2.32 20.44 -7.25
N GLY A 219 -2.97 21.58 -7.03
CA GLY A 219 -2.53 22.88 -7.55
C GLY A 219 -2.66 23.02 -9.08
N LEU A 220 -3.25 22.06 -9.77
CA LEU A 220 -3.43 22.07 -11.22
C LEU A 220 -4.76 22.75 -11.61
N PRO A 221 -4.89 23.29 -12.84
CA PRO A 221 -6.02 24.13 -13.22
C PRO A 221 -7.34 23.38 -13.38
N PHE A 222 -7.36 22.17 -13.95
CA PHE A 222 -8.60 21.43 -14.24
C PHE A 222 -9.64 22.25 -15.05
N ASP A 223 -9.19 23.09 -15.98
CA ASP A 223 -10.05 24.02 -16.76
C ASP A 223 -10.46 23.47 -18.14
N THR A 224 -10.05 22.26 -18.50
CA THR A 224 -10.38 21.64 -19.79
C THR A 224 -10.77 20.19 -19.58
N SER A 225 -11.88 19.76 -20.20
CA SER A 225 -12.32 18.37 -20.14
C SER A 225 -11.34 17.45 -20.84
N GLY A 226 -11.17 16.23 -20.32
CA GLY A 226 -10.25 15.22 -20.84
C GLY A 226 -9.18 14.79 -19.82
N PRO A 227 -8.13 14.11 -20.27
CA PRO A 227 -7.08 13.61 -19.38
C PRO A 227 -6.22 14.74 -18.82
N VAL A 228 -5.99 14.72 -17.51
CA VAL A 228 -5.07 15.62 -16.79
C VAL A 228 -3.98 14.78 -16.14
N HIS A 229 -2.71 15.04 -16.50
CA HIS A 229 -1.56 14.41 -15.87
C HIS A 229 -1.29 15.03 -14.50
N VAL A 230 -1.55 14.27 -13.44
CA VAL A 230 -1.30 14.68 -12.06
C VAL A 230 0.01 14.03 -11.56
N PRO A 231 0.98 14.80 -11.02
CA PRO A 231 2.20 14.24 -10.46
C PRO A 231 1.91 13.15 -9.41
N GLY A 232 2.52 11.98 -9.59
CA GLY A 232 2.35 10.83 -8.70
C GLY A 232 1.14 9.94 -8.99
N ALA A 233 0.22 10.34 -9.88
CA ALA A 233 -0.85 9.48 -10.38
C ALA A 233 -0.29 8.44 -11.37
N LEU A 234 -0.88 7.24 -11.38
CA LEU A 234 -0.43 6.13 -12.21
C LEU A 234 -0.97 6.19 -13.64
N VAL A 235 -2.06 6.92 -13.83
CA VAL A 235 -2.76 7.18 -15.09
C VAL A 235 -3.34 8.60 -15.05
N PRO A 236 -3.71 9.21 -16.20
CA PRO A 236 -4.35 10.51 -16.19
C PRO A 236 -5.68 10.54 -15.42
N VAL A 237 -5.99 11.68 -14.79
CA VAL A 237 -7.29 11.95 -14.17
C VAL A 237 -8.26 12.42 -15.24
N HIS A 238 -9.50 11.89 -15.24
CA HIS A 238 -10.53 12.32 -16.18
C HIS A 238 -11.24 13.56 -15.65
N CYS A 239 -11.04 14.70 -16.31
CA CYS A 239 -11.69 15.97 -15.99
C CYS A 239 -12.96 16.15 -16.84
N ASP A 240 -14.07 16.51 -16.20
CA ASP A 240 -15.32 16.93 -16.83
C ASP A 240 -15.71 18.32 -16.34
N VAL A 241 -15.42 19.33 -17.17
CA VAL A 241 -15.76 20.73 -16.87
C VAL A 241 -17.24 21.01 -16.98
N THR A 242 -17.95 20.30 -17.85
CA THR A 242 -19.40 20.51 -18.04
C THR A 242 -20.17 20.10 -16.79
N HIS A 243 -19.72 19.06 -16.09
CA HIS A 243 -20.38 18.52 -14.90
C HIS A 243 -19.61 18.79 -13.59
N ASP A 244 -18.66 19.72 -13.60
CA ASP A 244 -17.87 20.21 -12.44
C ASP A 244 -17.25 19.10 -11.58
N HIS A 245 -16.66 18.08 -12.19
CA HIS A 245 -15.97 17.03 -11.45
C HIS A 245 -14.78 16.46 -12.20
N ALA A 246 -13.88 15.80 -11.46
CA ALA A 246 -12.89 14.93 -12.05
C ALA A 246 -12.80 13.60 -11.29
N VAL A 247 -12.41 12.55 -12.01
CA VAL A 247 -12.32 11.19 -11.48
C VAL A 247 -10.99 10.58 -11.85
N TYR A 248 -10.29 10.07 -10.84
CA TYR A 248 -9.09 9.27 -10.97
C TYR A 248 -9.45 7.80 -10.70
N VAL A 249 -9.17 6.94 -11.67
CA VAL A 249 -9.38 5.48 -11.55
C VAL A 249 -8.01 4.82 -11.61
N GLU A 250 -7.49 4.43 -10.46
CA GLU A 250 -6.15 3.86 -10.33
C GLU A 250 -6.15 2.36 -10.64
N PRO A 251 -5.34 1.87 -11.59
CA PRO A 251 -5.08 0.45 -11.72
C PRO A 251 -4.00 -0.02 -10.74
N ASN A 252 -4.15 -1.22 -10.19
CA ASN A 252 -3.09 -1.90 -9.43
C ASN A 252 -2.82 -3.28 -10.03
N VAL A 253 -1.81 -3.98 -9.52
CA VAL A 253 -1.38 -5.29 -10.01
C VAL A 253 -1.59 -6.33 -8.91
N TRP A 254 -2.45 -7.31 -9.14
CA TRP A 254 -2.66 -8.39 -8.20
C TRP A 254 -1.41 -9.27 -8.12
N VAL A 255 -0.88 -9.43 -6.91
CA VAL A 255 0.18 -10.38 -6.58
C VAL A 255 -0.30 -11.33 -5.50
N ARG A 256 -0.19 -12.64 -5.75
CA ARG A 256 -0.53 -13.70 -4.79
C ARG A 256 0.72 -14.30 -4.18
N HIS A 257 0.71 -14.48 -2.88
CA HIS A 257 1.71 -15.19 -2.10
C HIS A 257 1.07 -16.44 -1.52
N ARG A 258 1.72 -17.59 -1.70
CA ARG A 258 1.49 -18.75 -0.85
C ARG A 258 2.30 -18.57 0.43
N LEU A 259 1.71 -18.89 1.57
CA LEU A 259 2.32 -18.73 2.90
C LEU A 259 2.81 -20.07 3.44
#